data_AF-A0A6V8L3G6-F1
#
_entry.id   AF-A0A6V8L3G6-F1
#
_cell.length_a   1.000
_cell.length_b   1.000
_cell.length_c   1.000
_cell.angle_alpha   90.00
_cell.angle_beta   90.00
_cell.angle_gamma   90.00
#
_symmetry.space_group_name_H-M   'P 1'
#
loop_
_entity.id
_entity.type
_entity.pdbx_description
1 polymer ?
#
loop_
_entity_poly.entity_id
_entity_poly.type
_entity_poly.pdbx_seq_one_letter_code
_entity_poly.pdbx_strand_id
1 'polypeptide(L)'
;MGSYRPLHDGWTVAPADASLSPVPAAVPGCVHTDLLAAGRIPDPYLDDNEDALRWIGHTDWVYETTFAWSPSTRHASTSSARAWTR
;
A
#
# COMPACT_ATOMS: atom_id res chain seq x y z
N MET A 1 -25.19 2.59 3.79
CA MET A 1 -23.84 3.17 3.67
C MET A 1 -22.83 2.02 3.61
N GLY A 2 -21.98 1.97 2.60
CA GLY A 2 -20.82 1.05 2.61
C GLY A 2 -19.82 1.49 3.68
N SER A 3 -19.14 0.54 4.33
CA SER A 3 -18.06 0.84 5.26
C SER A 3 -16.81 1.25 4.49
N TYR A 4 -16.24 2.41 4.81
CA TYR A 4 -14.94 2.87 4.32
C TYR A 4 -13.86 2.60 5.38
N ARG A 5 -12.72 2.06 4.95
CA ARG A 5 -11.53 1.91 5.79
C ARG A 5 -10.31 2.44 5.02
N PRO A 6 -9.63 3.48 5.52
CA PRO A 6 -8.36 3.91 4.94
C PRO A 6 -7.25 2.89 5.21
N LEU A 7 -6.30 2.77 4.28
CA LEU A 7 -5.12 1.91 4.39
C LEU A 7 -3.85 2.77 4.37
N HIS A 8 -3.50 3.34 5.52
CA HIS A 8 -2.33 4.22 5.66
C HIS A 8 -1.16 3.56 6.39
N ASP A 9 -1.37 2.38 6.96
CA ASP A 9 -0.44 1.75 7.89
C ASP A 9 0.15 0.44 7.34
N GLY A 10 1.31 0.06 7.87
CA GLY A 10 1.92 -1.25 7.64
C GLY A 10 2.47 -1.45 6.23
N TRP A 11 2.70 -0.37 5.48
CA TRP A 11 3.24 -0.43 4.13
C TRP A 11 4.75 -0.66 4.14
N THR A 12 5.22 -1.45 3.17
CA THR A 12 6.63 -1.59 2.81
C THR A 12 6.81 -1.37 1.32
N VAL A 13 7.99 -0.91 0.92
CA VAL A 13 8.39 -0.76 -0.49
C VAL A 13 9.70 -1.49 -0.76
N ALA A 14 9.78 -2.17 -1.90
CA ALA A 14 10.97 -2.85 -2.40
C ALA A 14 11.01 -2.79 -3.93
N PRO A 15 12.19 -2.88 -4.56
CA PRO A 15 12.26 -2.98 -6.02
C PRO A 15 11.75 -4.36 -6.47
N ALA A 16 11.05 -4.40 -7.60
CA ALA A 16 10.45 -5.62 -8.13
C ALA A 16 11.48 -6.72 -8.48
N ASP A 17 12.72 -6.32 -8.75
CA ASP A 17 13.85 -7.20 -9.04
C ASP A 17 14.56 -7.74 -7.77
N ALA A 18 14.08 -7.38 -6.57
CA ALA A 18 14.65 -7.75 -5.28
C ALA A 18 16.13 -7.32 -5.07
N SER A 19 16.61 -6.31 -5.81
CA SER A 19 17.96 -5.73 -5.65
C SER A 19 18.19 -5.09 -4.27
N LEU A 20 17.12 -4.72 -3.55
CA LEU A 20 17.16 -4.19 -2.19
C LEU A 20 16.14 -4.92 -1.31
N SER A 21 16.48 -5.08 -0.02
CA SER A 21 15.51 -5.57 0.96
C SER A 21 14.38 -4.56 1.19
N PRO A 22 13.14 -5.01 1.46
CA PRO A 22 12.02 -4.11 1.74
C PRO A 22 12.30 -3.14 2.88
N VAL A 23 11.79 -1.91 2.75
CA VAL A 23 11.86 -0.87 3.78
C VAL A 23 10.46 -0.37 4.15
N PRO A 24 10.25 0.17 5.36
CA PRO A 24 8.98 0.82 5.71
C PRO A 24 8.63 1.94 4.73
N ALA A 25 7.34 2.09 4.43
CA ALA A 25 6.85 3.09 3.48
C ALA A 25 5.63 3.84 4.00
N ALA A 26 5.51 5.12 3.63
CA ALA A 26 4.33 5.92 3.92
C ALA A 26 3.36 5.94 2.73
N VAL A 27 2.05 5.78 3.00
CA VAL A 27 1.00 5.92 1.99
C VAL A 27 -0.12 6.81 2.53
N PRO A 28 -0.35 8.02 1.96
CA PRO A 28 0.31 8.58 0.77
C PRO A 28 1.77 8.98 1.02
N GLY A 29 2.64 8.80 0.02
CA GLY A 29 4.08 9.07 0.09
C GLY A 29 4.78 8.82 -1.25
N CYS A 30 6.11 8.80 -1.25
CA CYS A 30 6.91 8.44 -2.41
C CYS A 30 8.18 7.67 -2.04
N VAL A 31 8.68 6.88 -2.99
CA VAL A 31 9.81 5.98 -2.75
C VAL A 31 11.10 6.70 -2.37
N HIS A 32 11.33 7.93 -2.86
CA HIS A 32 12.53 8.70 -2.51
C HIS A 32 12.57 8.99 -1.02
N THR A 33 11.45 9.45 -0.43
CA THR A 33 11.38 9.75 1.00
C THR A 33 11.43 8.48 1.85
N ASP A 34 10.85 7.37 1.35
CA ASP A 34 10.89 6.08 2.06
C ASP A 34 12.32 5.52 2.11
N LEU A 35 13.05 5.55 1.00
CA LEU A 35 14.45 5.13 0.93
C LEU A 35 15.38 6.04 1.75
N LEU A 36 15.15 7.36 1.73
CA LEU A 36 15.92 8.32 2.50
C LEU A 36 15.70 8.10 4.00
N ALA A 37 14.45 7.94 4.45
CA ALA A 37 14.12 7.64 5.84
C ALA A 37 14.73 6.32 6.32
N ALA A 38 14.83 5.33 5.42
CA ALA A 38 15.49 4.05 5.68
C ALA A 38 17.03 4.09 5.55
N GLY A 39 17.62 5.24 5.21
CA GLY A 39 19.06 5.42 5.03
C GLY A 39 19.65 4.62 3.85
N ARG A 40 18.83 4.30 2.85
CA ARG A 40 19.26 3.54 1.65
C ARG A 40 19.84 4.41 0.54
N ILE A 41 19.58 5.71 0.60
CA ILE A 41 20.09 6.69 -0.34
C ILE A 41 20.64 7.90 0.42
N PRO A 42 21.64 8.60 -0.11
CA PRO A 42 22.05 9.91 0.41
C PRO A 42 20.95 10.96 0.22
N ASP A 43 21.10 12.11 0.87
CA ASP A 43 20.20 13.26 0.69
C ASP A 43 20.24 13.71 -0.79
N PRO A 44 19.11 13.66 -1.52
CA PRO A 44 19.07 14.00 -2.94
C PRO A 44 19.36 15.47 -3.22
N TYR A 45 19.28 16.37 -2.23
CA TYR A 45 19.52 17.80 -2.40
C TYR A 45 20.95 18.24 -2.09
N LEU A 46 21.84 17.32 -1.73
CA LEU A 46 23.25 17.60 -1.49
C LEU A 46 24.08 17.22 -2.71
N ASP A 47 24.94 18.15 -3.15
CA ASP A 47 25.87 17.98 -4.27
C ASP A 47 25.19 17.42 -5.53
N ASP A 48 25.82 16.48 -6.22
CA ASP A 48 25.32 15.85 -7.45
C ASP A 48 24.55 14.54 -7.16
N ASN A 49 24.03 14.36 -5.94
CA ASN A 49 23.33 13.13 -5.57
C ASN A 49 22.09 12.87 -6.42
N GLU A 50 21.41 13.91 -6.92
CA GLU A 50 20.26 13.75 -7.82
C GLU A 50 20.60 12.86 -9.02
N ASP A 51 21.75 13.11 -9.68
CA ASP A 51 22.18 12.34 -10.84
C ASP A 51 22.50 10.89 -10.47
N ALA A 52 23.14 10.68 -9.33
CA ALA A 52 23.44 9.35 -8.81
C ALA A 52 22.17 8.56 -8.43
N LEU A 53 21.06 9.24 -8.15
CA LEU A 53 19.79 8.64 -7.72
C LEU A 53 18.77 8.45 -8.85
N ARG A 54 19.10 8.82 -10.09
CA ARG A 54 18.22 8.66 -11.25
C ARG A 54 17.70 7.25 -11.46
N TRP A 55 18.45 6.23 -11.03
CA TRP A 55 18.02 4.83 -11.12
C TRP A 55 16.68 4.59 -10.42
N ILE A 56 16.34 5.33 -9.36
CA ILE A 56 15.09 5.18 -8.60
C ILE A 56 13.87 5.36 -9.52
N GLY A 57 13.91 6.33 -10.44
CA GLY A 57 12.83 6.60 -11.39
C GLY A 57 12.76 5.60 -12.55
N HIS A 58 13.79 4.77 -12.72
CA HIS A 58 13.88 3.72 -13.74
C HIS A 58 13.65 2.31 -13.16
N THR A 59 13.37 2.22 -11.87
CA THR A 59 13.09 0.96 -11.17
C THR A 59 11.60 0.79 -10.98
N ASP A 60 11.12 -0.44 -11.23
CA ASP A 60 9.77 -0.84 -10.86
C ASP A 60 9.72 -1.12 -9.35
N TRP A 61 8.75 -0.52 -8.66
CA TRP A 61 8.60 -0.60 -7.21
C TRP A 61 7.34 -1.36 -6.81
N VAL A 62 7.45 -2.18 -5.77
CA VAL A 62 6.37 -2.97 -5.21
C VAL A 62 6.06 -2.45 -3.81
N TYR A 63 4.84 -1.94 -3.64
CA TYR A 63 4.28 -1.54 -2.35
C TYR A 63 3.35 -2.65 -1.83
N GLU A 64 3.57 -3.08 -0.59
CA GLU A 64 2.78 -4.14 0.05
C GLU A 64 2.33 -3.72 1.45
N THR A 65 1.12 -4.11 1.82
CA THR A 65 0.59 -4.02 3.20
C THR A 65 -0.35 -5.18 3.46
N THR A 66 -0.66 -5.42 4.73
CA THR A 66 -1.66 -6.41 5.13
C THR A 66 -2.72 -5.75 5.99
N PHE A 67 -3.98 -6.16 5.79
CA PHE A 67 -5.08 -5.65 6.58
C PHE A 67 -6.10 -6.76 6.85
N ALA A 68 -6.68 -6.76 8.05
CA ALA A 68 -7.76 -7.66 8.38
C ALA A 68 -9.03 -7.28 7.61
N TRP A 69 -9.67 -8.26 6.98
CA TRP A 69 -10.98 -8.09 6.35
C TRP A 69 -12.01 -8.96 7.07
N SER A 70 -13.19 -8.41 7.31
CA SER A 70 -14.34 -9.14 7.85
C SER A 70 -15.57 -8.87 6.97
N PRO A 71 -16.32 -9.92 6.57
CA PRO A 71 -17.56 -9.71 5.84
C PRO A 71 -18.56 -8.93 6.70
N SER A 72 -19.16 -7.89 6.13
CA SER A 72 -20.30 -7.23 6.74
C SER A 72 -21.51 -8.16 6.62
N THR A 73 -22.12 -8.51 7.75
CA THR A 73 -23.36 -9.30 7.79
C THR A 73 -24.41 -8.62 6.92
N ARG A 74 -24.72 -9.18 5.75
CA ARG A 74 -25.92 -8.79 5.01
C ARG A 74 -27.12 -9.18 5.86
N HIS A 75 -28.00 -8.24 6.15
CA HIS A 75 -29.32 -8.57 6.70
C HIS A 75 -29.97 -9.58 5.76
N ALA A 76 -30.24 -10.78 6.28
CA ALA A 76 -31.07 -11.74 5.56
C ALA A 76 -32.43 -11.07 5.35
N SER A 77 -32.75 -10.74 4.10
CA SER A 77 -34.13 -10.50 3.71
C SER A 77 -34.86 -11.83 3.88
N THR A 78 -35.48 -12.01 5.05
CA THR A 78 -36.49 -13.05 5.26
C THR A 78 -37.64 -12.76 4.30
N SER A 79 -37.56 -13.31 3.08
CA SER A 79 -38.72 -13.48 2.25
C SER A 79 -39.57 -14.54 2.95
N SER A 80 -40.50 -14.10 3.79
CA SER A 80 -41.62 -14.93 4.22
C SER A 80 -42.39 -15.29 2.96
N ALA A 81 -42.08 -16.45 2.37
CA ALA A 81 -42.97 -17.12 1.46
C ALA A 81 -44.28 -17.40 2.23
N ARG A 82 -45.23 -16.47 2.14
CA ARG A 82 -46.62 -16.78 2.49
C ARG A 82 -47.03 -17.87 1.52
N ALA A 83 -47.16 -19.08 2.04
CA ALA A 83 -47.81 -20.18 1.37
C ALA A 83 -49.21 -19.71 0.96
N TRP A 84 -49.40 -19.51 -0.35
CA TRP A 84 -50.74 -19.40 -0.91
C TRP A 84 -51.34 -20.81 -0.86
N THR A 85 -52.22 -21.05 0.10
CA THR A 85 -53.10 -22.22 0.06
C THR A 85 -54.14 -22.03 -1.04
N ARG A 86 -54.33 -23.12 -1.78
CA ARG A 86 -55.13 -23.35 -3.00
C ARG A 86 -56.53 -22.73 -3.02
#